data_AF-A0A7X7ZUK4-F1
#
_entry.id   AF-A0A7X7ZUK4-F1
#
_cell.length_a   1.000
_cell.length_b   1.000
_cell.length_c   1.000
_cell.angle_alpha   90.00
_cell.angle_beta   90.00
_cell.angle_gamma   90.00
#
_symmetry.space_group_name_H-M   'P 1'
#
loop_
_entity.id
_entity.type
_entity.pdbx_description
1 polymer ?
#
loop_
_entity_poly.entity_id
_entity_poly.type
_entity_poly.pdbx_seq_one_letter_code
_entity_poly.pdbx_strand_id
1 'polypeptide(L)'
;MMTVGDMHGKDVMMSDLKYWIWLGSLVSATPAKKYRLLQHFADPALVWEASEAELAASGLCTKKLVLRLVDKATRKESEKALESVKKCDADIITIYDKAYPELLRHIADPPLVLYCRGRLEPDEMCMAVVGSRRATFYGLDMAKRLSRELAEHGVTIVSGMARGIDSRAHRGALEAGGRTIAVL
;
A
#
# COMPACT_ATOMS: atom_id res chain seq x y z
N MET A 1 27.62 -9.33 14.87
CA MET A 1 26.74 -9.75 13.75
C MET A 1 25.41 -9.04 13.99
N MET A 2 25.25 -7.83 13.45
CA MET A 2 24.07 -6.99 13.70
C MET A 2 22.94 -7.45 12.78
N THR A 3 21.82 -7.84 13.37
CA THR A 3 20.60 -8.25 12.69
C THR A 3 19.90 -7.05 12.04
N VAL A 4 19.24 -7.31 10.91
CA VAL A 4 18.54 -6.36 10.03
C VAL A 4 17.32 -5.66 10.70
N GLY A 5 17.15 -5.80 12.01
CA GLY A 5 15.98 -5.33 12.77
C GLY A 5 16.11 -3.95 13.44
N ASP A 6 17.30 -3.38 13.54
CA ASP A 6 17.55 -2.24 14.47
C ASP A 6 17.74 -0.88 13.79
N MET A 7 17.51 -0.75 12.47
CA MET A 7 17.89 0.46 11.72
C MET A 7 16.78 1.44 11.33
N HIS A 8 15.50 1.22 11.64
CA HIS A 8 14.45 2.12 11.11
C HIS A 8 13.34 2.47 12.10
N GLY A 9 13.74 3.03 13.24
CA GLY A 9 12.86 3.77 14.13
C GLY A 9 13.15 5.27 14.05
N LYS A 10 12.19 6.02 13.49
CA LYS A 10 12.00 7.49 13.53
C LYS A 10 12.52 8.29 12.33
N ASP A 11 11.59 9.10 11.81
CA ASP A 11 11.76 10.28 10.96
C ASP A 11 12.21 10.04 9.51
N VAL A 12 11.34 9.40 8.72
CA VAL A 12 11.37 9.54 7.26
C VAL A 12 11.07 11.00 6.92
N MET A 13 12.07 11.74 6.45
CA MET A 13 11.90 13.14 6.10
C MET A 13 10.98 13.27 4.88
N MET A 14 10.28 14.40 4.72
CA MET A 14 9.41 14.63 3.55
C MET A 14 10.14 14.47 2.21
N SER A 15 11.46 14.71 2.17
CA SER A 15 12.33 14.46 1.02
C SER A 15 12.41 12.99 0.64
N ASP A 16 12.19 12.09 1.58
CA ASP A 16 12.47 10.67 1.45
C ASP A 16 11.26 9.93 0.86
N LEU A 17 10.05 10.39 1.20
CA LEU A 17 8.80 9.82 0.70
C LEU A 17 8.64 9.97 -0.82
N LYS A 18 9.24 10.99 -1.45
CA LYS A 18 9.18 11.14 -2.91
C LYS A 18 9.88 9.97 -3.62
N TYR A 19 10.96 9.44 -3.05
CA TYR A 19 11.67 8.29 -3.59
C TYR A 19 10.84 7.01 -3.49
N TRP A 20 10.10 6.86 -2.39
CA TRP A 20 9.13 5.78 -2.20
C TRP A 20 7.98 5.86 -3.21
N ILE A 21 7.34 7.03 -3.36
CA ILE A 21 6.30 7.27 -4.38
C ILE A 21 6.83 6.96 -5.76
N TRP A 22 8.02 7.46 -6.09
CA TRP A 22 8.67 7.25 -7.37
C TRP A 22 8.85 5.76 -7.65
N LEU A 23 9.58 5.04 -6.81
CA LEU A 23 9.85 3.61 -7.01
C LEU A 23 8.53 2.81 -7.05
N GLY A 24 7.57 3.15 -6.18
CA GLY A 24 6.24 2.56 -6.15
C GLY A 24 5.46 2.75 -7.44
N SER A 25 5.53 3.92 -8.07
CA SER A 25 4.78 4.28 -9.29
C SER A 25 5.32 3.68 -10.58
N LEU A 26 6.55 3.13 -10.57
CA LEU A 26 7.14 2.53 -11.77
C LEU A 26 6.43 1.24 -12.19
N VAL A 27 5.47 1.34 -13.11
CA VAL A 27 4.75 0.19 -13.71
C VAL A 27 5.67 -0.74 -14.51
N SER A 28 6.87 -0.27 -14.89
CA SER A 28 7.88 -1.05 -15.61
C SER A 28 8.56 -2.12 -14.75
N ALA A 29 8.31 -2.15 -13.44
CA ALA A 29 8.84 -3.15 -12.52
C ALA A 29 7.70 -3.72 -11.66
N THR A 30 7.70 -5.04 -11.45
CA THR A 30 6.79 -5.69 -10.50
C THR A 30 7.17 -5.33 -9.05
N PRO A 31 6.25 -5.41 -8.08
CA PRO A 31 6.59 -5.20 -6.68
C PRO A 31 7.77 -6.06 -6.19
N ALA A 32 7.84 -7.33 -6.57
CA ALA A 32 8.93 -8.25 -6.23
C ALA A 32 10.27 -7.77 -6.80
N LYS A 33 10.24 -7.20 -8.01
CA LYS A 33 11.43 -6.61 -8.63
C LYS A 33 11.89 -5.36 -7.88
N LYS A 34 10.95 -4.49 -7.51
CA LYS A 34 11.24 -3.29 -6.71
C LYS A 34 11.75 -3.65 -5.32
N TYR A 35 11.18 -4.70 -4.71
CA TYR A 35 11.64 -5.22 -3.43
C TYR A 35 13.07 -5.77 -3.51
N ARG A 36 13.44 -6.49 -4.58
CA ARG A 36 14.84 -6.91 -4.81
C ARG A 36 15.78 -5.73 -4.99
N LEU A 37 15.34 -4.65 -5.65
CA LEU A 37 16.13 -3.42 -5.73
C LEU A 37 16.34 -2.83 -4.33
N LEU A 38 15.30 -2.77 -3.50
CA LEU A 38 15.43 -2.33 -2.10
C LEU A 38 16.33 -3.25 -1.27
N GLN A 39 16.29 -4.57 -1.47
CA GLN A 39 17.21 -5.50 -0.79
C GLN A 39 18.68 -5.29 -1.21
N HIS A 40 18.92 -4.90 -2.47
CA HIS A 40 20.26 -4.67 -2.99
C HIS A 40 20.81 -3.29 -2.61
N PHE A 41 20.00 -2.24 -2.74
CA PHE A 41 20.38 -0.85 -2.54
C PHE A 41 20.00 -0.30 -1.15
N ALA A 42 19.30 -1.07 -0.31
CA ALA A 42 18.76 -0.72 1.01
C ALA A 42 17.68 0.39 1.03
N ASP A 43 17.79 1.40 0.17
CA ASP A 43 16.95 2.60 0.20
C ASP A 43 16.56 3.05 -1.21
N PRO A 44 15.31 3.49 -1.46
CA PRO A 44 14.90 3.98 -2.78
C PRO A 44 15.68 5.24 -3.24
N ALA A 45 16.18 6.08 -2.33
CA ALA A 45 17.06 7.21 -2.64
C ALA A 45 18.39 6.73 -3.24
N LEU A 46 18.93 5.61 -2.76
CA LEU A 46 20.16 5.03 -3.33
C LEU A 46 19.91 4.48 -4.74
N VAL A 47 18.72 3.93 -5.01
CA VAL A 47 18.32 3.56 -6.38
C VAL A 47 18.16 4.79 -7.28
N TRP A 48 17.70 5.91 -6.72
CA TRP A 48 17.52 7.16 -7.47
C TRP A 48 18.85 7.83 -7.85
N GLU A 49 19.84 7.79 -6.96
CA GLU A 49 21.17 8.38 -7.20
C GLU A 49 22.10 7.45 -8.00
N ALA A 50 21.80 6.15 -8.06
CA ALA A 50 22.59 5.18 -8.81
C ALA A 50 22.71 5.54 -10.30
N SER A 51 23.93 5.43 -10.82
CA SER A 51 24.22 5.59 -12.25
C SER A 51 23.66 4.44 -13.07
N GLU A 52 23.51 4.64 -14.39
CA GLU A 52 23.09 3.58 -15.31
C GLU A 52 23.99 2.34 -15.24
N ALA A 53 25.30 2.55 -15.04
CA ALA A 53 26.28 1.48 -14.93
C ALA A 53 26.07 0.64 -13.66
N GLU A 54 25.84 1.28 -12.51
CA GLU A 54 25.55 0.59 -11.24
C GLU A 54 24.23 -0.18 -11.31
N LEU A 55 23.19 0.44 -11.87
CA LEU A 55 21.88 -0.20 -12.05
C LEU A 55 21.98 -1.42 -12.98
N ALA A 56 22.76 -1.34 -14.06
CA ALA A 56 23.00 -2.47 -14.95
C ALA A 56 23.85 -3.57 -14.28
N ALA A 57 24.88 -3.19 -13.53
CA ALA A 57 25.77 -4.11 -12.83
C ALA A 57 25.08 -4.92 -11.72
N SER A 58 23.97 -4.42 -11.17
CA SER A 58 23.16 -5.16 -10.19
C SER A 58 22.63 -6.51 -10.68
N GLY A 59 22.57 -6.73 -12.01
CA GLY A 59 21.91 -7.89 -12.61
C GLY A 59 20.39 -7.91 -12.41
N LEU A 60 19.84 -6.92 -11.71
CA LEU A 60 18.41 -6.77 -11.49
C LEU A 60 17.76 -5.99 -12.62
N CYS A 61 18.43 -5.04 -13.27
CA CYS A 61 17.76 -4.18 -14.24
C CYS A 61 17.93 -4.67 -15.67
N THR A 62 16.83 -4.68 -16.44
CA THR A 62 16.92 -4.71 -17.90
C THR A 62 17.28 -3.31 -18.41
N LYS A 63 17.83 -3.20 -19.62
CA LYS A 63 18.12 -1.90 -20.25
C LYS A 63 16.89 -0.97 -20.26
N LYS A 64 15.70 -1.52 -20.51
CA LYS A 64 14.44 -0.77 -20.45
C LYS A 64 14.12 -0.24 -19.05
N LEU A 65 14.38 -1.03 -18.01
CA LEU A 65 14.15 -0.62 -16.63
C LEU A 65 15.15 0.47 -16.21
N VAL A 66 16.43 0.33 -16.57
CA VAL A 66 17.46 1.37 -16.30
C VAL A 66 17.02 2.71 -16.86
N LEU A 67 16.61 2.77 -18.14
CA LEU A 67 16.12 3.99 -18.78
C LEU A 67 14.94 4.62 -18.04
N ARG A 68 14.04 3.82 -17.48
CA ARG A 68 12.91 4.32 -16.68
C ARG A 68 13.31 4.78 -15.28
N LEU A 69 14.35 4.19 -14.68
CA LEU A 69 14.86 4.61 -13.37
C LEU A 69 15.60 5.96 -13.44
N VAL A 70 16.26 6.25 -14.56
CA VAL A 70 16.95 7.54 -14.76
C VAL A 70 16.07 8.61 -15.42
N ASP A 71 14.83 8.28 -15.79
CA ASP A 71 13.90 9.17 -16.48
C ASP A 71 13.45 10.33 -15.57
N LYS A 72 13.88 11.55 -15.90
CA LYS A 72 13.54 12.79 -15.19
C LYS A 72 12.04 13.07 -15.15
N ALA A 73 11.26 12.58 -16.11
CA ALA A 73 9.81 12.79 -16.12
C ALA A 73 9.15 12.05 -14.94
N THR A 74 9.48 10.79 -14.73
CA THR A 74 8.96 9.98 -13.60
C THR A 74 9.34 10.56 -12.24
N ARG A 75 10.56 11.10 -12.16
CA ARG A 75 11.08 11.80 -10.98
C ARG A 75 10.23 13.02 -10.64
N LYS A 76 9.97 13.89 -11.63
CA LYS A 76 9.11 15.07 -11.47
C LYS A 76 7.65 14.71 -11.16
N GLU A 77 7.14 13.61 -11.69
CA GLU A 77 5.80 13.11 -11.38
C GLU A 77 5.67 12.71 -9.90
N SER A 78 6.69 12.10 -9.31
CA SER A 78 6.67 11.71 -7.89
C SER A 78 6.57 12.90 -6.94
N GLU A 79 7.22 14.02 -7.27
CA GLU A 79 7.13 15.25 -6.49
C GLU A 79 5.72 15.84 -6.53
N LYS A 80 5.08 15.84 -7.71
CA LYS A 80 3.66 16.25 -7.85
C LYS A 80 2.70 15.31 -7.13
N ALA A 81 2.96 14.02 -7.15
CA ALA A 81 2.17 13.04 -6.41
C ALA A 81 2.28 13.28 -4.90
N LEU A 82 3.46 13.58 -4.37
CA LEU A 82 3.63 13.95 -2.95
C LEU A 82 2.80 15.17 -2.56
N GLU A 83 2.77 16.21 -3.39
CA GLU A 83 1.90 17.37 -3.17
C GLU A 83 0.42 17.01 -3.22
N SER A 84 0.03 16.09 -4.10
CA SER A 84 -1.37 15.67 -4.24
C SER A 84 -1.84 14.86 -3.03
N VAL A 85 -0.98 13.98 -2.51
CA VAL A 85 -1.25 13.21 -1.29
C VAL A 85 -1.49 14.15 -0.10
N LYS A 86 -0.64 15.17 0.06
CA LYS A 86 -0.81 16.21 1.10
C LYS A 86 -2.15 16.95 0.96
N LYS A 87 -2.54 17.31 -0.26
CA LYS A 87 -3.82 18.00 -0.53
C LYS A 87 -5.04 17.14 -0.22
N CYS A 88 -4.91 15.82 -0.27
CA CYS A 88 -5.97 14.87 0.00
C CYS A 88 -6.07 14.45 1.48
N ASP A 89 -5.23 15.01 2.35
CA ASP A 89 -5.13 14.64 3.78
C ASP A 89 -4.93 13.12 3.94
N ALA A 90 -4.01 12.57 3.14
CA ALA A 90 -3.67 11.16 3.16
C ALA A 90 -2.22 10.97 3.61
N ASP A 91 -2.01 9.89 4.34
CA ASP A 91 -0.70 9.41 4.77
C ASP A 91 -0.09 8.48 3.72
N ILE A 92 1.25 8.42 3.74
CA ILE A 92 2.05 7.50 2.95
C ILE A 92 2.63 6.48 3.90
N ILE A 93 2.31 5.21 3.69
CA ILE A 93 2.78 4.10 4.52
C ILE A 93 3.62 3.19 3.62
N THR A 94 4.90 3.06 3.94
CA THR A 94 5.87 2.21 3.25
C THR A 94 5.85 0.79 3.81
N ILE A 95 6.37 -0.17 3.04
CA ILE A 95 6.48 -1.57 3.46
C ILE A 95 7.26 -1.78 4.77
N TYR A 96 8.12 -0.83 5.15
CA TYR A 96 8.92 -0.87 6.38
C TYR A 96 8.26 -0.18 7.57
N ASP A 97 7.17 0.57 7.36
CA ASP A 97 6.47 1.24 8.45
C ASP A 97 5.76 0.23 9.35
N LYS A 98 5.75 0.53 10.65
CA LYS A 98 5.03 -0.28 11.66
C LYS A 98 3.51 -0.31 11.39
N ALA A 99 2.96 0.73 10.77
CA ALA A 99 1.55 0.80 10.39
C ALA A 99 1.20 -0.07 9.18
N TYR A 100 2.19 -0.62 8.47
CA TYR A 100 1.95 -1.47 7.31
C TYR A 100 1.35 -2.83 7.73
N PRO A 101 0.24 -3.30 7.14
CA PRO A 101 -0.39 -4.55 7.55
C PRO A 101 0.51 -5.78 7.31
N GLU A 102 0.82 -6.54 8.37
CA GLU A 102 1.72 -7.70 8.28
C GLU A 102 1.22 -8.78 7.31
N LEU A 103 -0.09 -9.09 7.33
CA LEU A 103 -0.66 -10.06 6.37
C LEU A 103 -0.47 -9.61 4.91
N LEU A 104 -0.54 -8.30 4.64
CA LEU A 104 -0.29 -7.76 3.32
C LEU A 104 1.19 -7.83 2.95
N ARG A 105 2.11 -7.69 3.92
CA ARG A 105 3.56 -7.80 3.68
C ARG A 105 3.96 -9.21 3.21
N HIS A 106 3.19 -10.22 3.60
CA HIS A 106 3.48 -11.64 3.31
C HIS A 106 2.89 -12.16 2.00
N ILE A 107 2.15 -11.36 1.22
CA ILE A 107 1.69 -11.79 -0.11
C ILE A 107 2.86 -11.89 -1.09
N ALA A 108 2.66 -12.54 -2.24
CA ALA A 108 3.73 -12.75 -3.23
C ALA A 108 4.30 -11.46 -3.83
N ASP A 109 3.47 -10.42 -3.95
CA ASP A 109 3.83 -9.15 -4.61
C ASP A 109 3.30 -7.96 -3.77
N PRO A 110 3.87 -7.72 -2.56
CA PRO A 110 3.33 -6.73 -1.63
C PRO A 110 3.56 -5.31 -2.17
N PRO A 111 2.56 -4.42 -2.12
CA PRO A 111 2.72 -3.04 -2.55
C PRO A 111 3.73 -2.32 -1.66
N LEU A 112 4.75 -1.68 -2.24
CA LEU A 112 5.79 -1.00 -1.46
C LEU A 112 5.29 0.24 -0.71
N VAL A 113 4.24 0.86 -1.22
CA VAL A 113 3.68 2.11 -0.71
C VAL A 113 2.16 2.01 -0.73
N LEU A 114 1.54 2.36 0.39
CA LEU A 114 0.10 2.54 0.55
C LEU A 114 -0.19 4.02 0.74
N TYR A 115 -1.29 4.49 0.14
CA TYR A 115 -1.84 5.80 0.40
C TYR A 115 -3.08 5.61 1.27
N CYS A 116 -3.06 6.09 2.50
CA CYS A 116 -4.13 5.89 3.47
C CYS A 116 -4.80 7.21 3.79
N ARG A 117 -6.13 7.28 3.68
CA ARG A 117 -6.90 8.41 4.23
C ARG A 117 -7.68 7.92 5.43
N GLY A 118 -7.45 8.53 6.59
CA GLY A 118 -7.94 8.06 7.88
C GLY A 118 -6.85 7.30 8.64
N ARG A 119 -7.24 6.36 9.50
CA ARG A 119 -6.30 5.66 10.40
C ARG A 119 -6.12 4.19 10.01
N LEU A 120 -4.90 3.84 9.60
CA LEU A 120 -4.48 2.45 9.47
C LEU A 120 -3.80 2.03 10.79
N GLU A 121 -4.44 1.12 11.51
CA GLU A 121 -3.88 0.51 12.70
C GLU A 121 -3.30 -0.86 12.28
N PRO A 122 -2.17 -1.31 12.85
CA PRO A 122 -1.69 -2.67 12.64
C PRO A 122 -2.74 -3.61 13.23
N ASP A 123 -3.55 -4.23 12.37
CA ASP A 123 -4.84 -4.77 12.78
C ASP A 123 -4.77 -6.03 13.66
N GLU A 124 -5.68 -6.04 14.65
CA GLU A 124 -5.89 -7.08 15.66
C GLU A 124 -6.69 -8.28 15.11
N MET A 125 -7.64 -8.07 14.19
CA MET A 125 -8.39 -9.10 13.44
C MET A 125 -9.24 -8.45 12.32
N CYS A 126 -9.16 -8.95 11.08
CA CYS A 126 -9.94 -8.40 9.97
C CYS A 126 -10.54 -9.48 9.05
N MET A 127 -11.65 -9.16 8.38
CA MET A 127 -12.28 -10.04 7.40
C MET A 127 -12.66 -9.31 6.11
N ALA A 128 -12.23 -9.88 4.98
CA ALA A 128 -12.61 -9.42 3.67
C ALA A 128 -14.04 -9.87 3.33
N VAL A 129 -14.91 -8.92 2.96
CA VAL A 129 -16.26 -9.20 2.45
C VAL A 129 -16.34 -8.70 1.01
N VAL A 130 -16.54 -9.63 0.08
CA VAL A 130 -16.60 -9.35 -1.36
C VAL A 130 -17.84 -9.97 -1.97
N GLY A 131 -18.36 -9.39 -3.05
CA GLY A 131 -19.43 -10.03 -3.80
C GLY A 131 -19.99 -9.22 -4.97
N SER A 132 -21.17 -9.61 -5.45
CA SER A 132 -21.76 -9.06 -6.66
C SER A 132 -22.09 -7.56 -6.55
N ARG A 133 -21.78 -6.82 -7.61
CA ARG A 133 -22.24 -5.42 -7.80
C ARG A 133 -23.74 -5.30 -8.02
N ARG A 134 -24.40 -6.40 -8.40
CA ARG A 134 -25.84 -6.53 -8.63
C ARG A 134 -26.37 -7.73 -7.84
N ALA A 135 -26.21 -7.68 -6.52
CA ALA A 135 -26.72 -8.73 -5.64
C ALA A 135 -28.26 -8.63 -5.48
N THR A 136 -28.86 -9.75 -5.11
CA THR A 136 -30.28 -9.83 -4.73
C THR A 136 -30.52 -9.09 -3.42
N PHE A 137 -31.78 -8.72 -3.13
CA PHE A 137 -32.13 -8.12 -1.84
C PHE A 137 -31.66 -8.98 -0.66
N TYR A 138 -31.85 -10.30 -0.73
CA TYR A 138 -31.37 -11.24 0.28
C TYR A 138 -29.84 -11.16 0.45
N GLY A 139 -29.07 -11.17 -0.64
CA GLY A 139 -27.61 -11.06 -0.58
C GLY A 139 -27.14 -9.73 0.03
N LEU A 140 -27.80 -8.63 -0.31
CA LEU A 140 -27.52 -7.30 0.25
C LEU A 140 -27.84 -7.20 1.75
N ASP A 141 -28.89 -7.90 2.20
CA ASP A 141 -29.26 -7.95 3.61
C ASP A 141 -28.29 -8.83 4.40
N MET A 142 -27.98 -10.01 3.89
CA MET A 142 -27.02 -10.93 4.51
C MET A 142 -25.62 -10.32 4.65
N ALA A 143 -25.10 -9.67 3.60
CA ALA A 143 -23.80 -9.01 3.65
C ALA A 143 -23.75 -7.93 4.74
N LYS A 144 -24.82 -7.14 4.86
CA LYS A 144 -24.94 -6.13 5.90
C LYS A 144 -25.01 -6.77 7.29
N ARG A 145 -25.88 -7.76 7.46
CA ARG A 145 -26.12 -8.41 8.76
C ARG A 145 -24.86 -9.08 9.29
N LEU A 146 -24.19 -9.90 8.48
CA LEU A 146 -22.95 -10.58 8.88
C LEU A 146 -21.88 -9.56 9.24
N SER A 147 -21.67 -8.54 8.40
CA SER A 147 -20.66 -7.51 8.65
C SER A 147 -20.93 -6.71 9.93
N ARG A 148 -22.20 -6.47 10.26
CA ARG A 148 -22.59 -5.85 11.53
C ARG A 148 -22.26 -6.75 12.71
N GLU A 149 -22.71 -8.00 12.68
CA GLU A 149 -22.47 -8.97 13.77
C GLU A 149 -20.97 -9.17 14.04
N LEU A 150 -20.13 -9.21 12.99
CA LEU A 150 -18.68 -9.32 13.13
C LEU A 150 -18.04 -8.06 13.72
N ALA A 151 -18.48 -6.88 13.26
CA ALA A 151 -17.98 -5.61 13.74
C ALA A 151 -18.37 -5.35 15.21
N GLU A 152 -19.54 -5.80 15.65
CA GLU A 152 -19.96 -5.80 17.07
C GLU A 152 -18.98 -6.60 17.96
N HIS A 153 -18.27 -7.59 17.38
CA HIS A 153 -17.26 -8.40 18.06
C HIS A 153 -15.81 -7.92 17.78
N GLY A 154 -15.64 -6.70 17.30
CA GLY A 154 -14.32 -6.08 17.09
C GLY A 154 -13.61 -6.50 15.80
N VAL A 155 -14.25 -7.25 14.90
CA VAL A 155 -13.64 -7.60 13.61
C VAL A 155 -13.70 -6.42 12.65
N THR A 156 -12.55 -6.00 12.13
CA THR A 156 -12.51 -4.98 11.08
C THR A 156 -13.01 -5.56 9.76
N ILE A 157 -13.98 -4.91 9.12
CA ILE A 157 -14.48 -5.31 7.80
C ILE A 157 -13.68 -4.65 6.69
N VAL A 158 -13.10 -5.42 5.78
CA VAL A 158 -12.32 -4.94 4.62
C VAL A 158 -13.10 -5.21 3.33
N SER A 159 -13.24 -4.22 2.46
CA SER A 159 -13.93 -4.39 1.18
C SER A 159 -13.50 -3.34 0.13
N GLY A 160 -13.96 -3.47 -1.12
CA GLY A 160 -13.53 -2.66 -2.26
C GLY A 160 -14.35 -1.40 -2.52
N MET A 161 -15.26 -1.01 -1.59
CA MET A 161 -16.17 0.12 -1.73
C MET A 161 -17.05 0.10 -3.00
N ALA A 162 -17.19 -1.05 -3.66
CA ALA A 162 -18.05 -1.17 -4.83
C ALA A 162 -19.54 -1.09 -4.47
N ARG A 163 -20.38 -0.77 -5.46
CA ARG A 163 -21.83 -0.94 -5.32
C ARG A 163 -22.16 -2.40 -5.01
N GLY A 164 -23.27 -2.65 -4.32
CA GLY A 164 -23.72 -4.01 -4.01
C GLY A 164 -23.19 -4.50 -2.67
N ILE A 165 -22.61 -5.71 -2.65
CA ILE A 165 -22.18 -6.40 -1.42
C ILE A 165 -21.19 -5.55 -0.61
N ASP A 166 -20.14 -5.00 -1.23
CA ASP A 166 -19.11 -4.21 -0.56
C ASP A 166 -19.72 -3.01 0.20
N SER A 167 -20.56 -2.21 -0.47
CA SER A 167 -21.28 -1.08 0.15
C SER A 167 -22.12 -1.52 1.36
N ARG A 168 -22.75 -2.71 1.30
CA ARG A 168 -23.57 -3.24 2.39
C ARG A 168 -22.72 -3.75 3.55
N ALA A 169 -21.56 -4.32 3.26
CA ALA A 169 -20.61 -4.76 4.26
C ALA A 169 -20.08 -3.58 5.08
N HIS A 170 -19.59 -2.53 4.41
CA HIS A 170 -19.17 -1.28 5.06
C HIS A 170 -20.29 -0.69 5.90
N ARG A 171 -21.51 -0.65 5.37
CA ARG A 171 -22.66 -0.09 6.10
C ARG A 171 -23.00 -0.91 7.36
N GLY A 172 -22.92 -2.24 7.29
CA GLY A 172 -23.09 -3.11 8.45
C GLY A 172 -22.09 -2.82 9.54
N ALA A 173 -20.79 -2.72 9.18
CA ALA A 173 -19.73 -2.40 10.13
C ALA A 173 -19.91 -1.03 10.81
N LEU A 174 -20.25 0.00 10.03
CA LEU A 174 -20.48 1.35 10.57
C LEU A 174 -21.71 1.42 11.48
N GLU A 175 -22.78 0.67 11.18
CA GLU A 175 -23.98 0.63 12.03
C GLU A 175 -23.72 -0.04 13.39
N ALA A 176 -22.73 -0.94 13.47
CA ALA A 176 -22.23 -1.49 14.73
C ALA A 176 -21.33 -0.53 15.52
N GLY A 177 -20.99 0.63 14.96
CA GLY A 177 -19.92 1.49 15.49
C GLY A 177 -18.52 0.88 15.35
N GLY A 178 -18.37 -0.19 14.56
CA GLY A 178 -17.11 -0.88 14.35
C GLY A 178 -16.29 -0.28 13.21
N ARG A 179 -15.09 -0.86 13.00
CA ARG A 179 -14.12 -0.37 12.03
C ARG A 179 -14.27 -1.04 10.67
N THR A 180 -14.06 -0.26 9.61
CA THR A 180 -14.04 -0.79 8.24
C THR A 180 -12.97 -0.11 7.38
N ILE A 181 -12.36 -0.86 6.47
CA ILE A 181 -11.32 -0.40 5.54
C ILE A 181 -11.81 -0.59 4.11
N ALA A 182 -11.77 0.48 3.33
CA ALA A 182 -12.00 0.46 1.89
C ALA A 182 -10.66 0.39 1.13
N VAL A 183 -10.51 -0.57 0.22
CA VAL A 183 -9.35 -0.69 -0.69
C VAL A 183 -9.77 -0.17 -2.07
N LEU A 184 -9.06 0.84 -2.59
CA LEU A 184 -9.40 1.58 -3.82
C LEU A 184 -8.37 1.38 -4.94
#